data_AF-A0A560E5C3-F1
#
_entry.id   AF-A0A560E5C3-F1
#
_cell.length_a   1.000
_cell.length_b   1.000
_cell.length_c   1.000
_cell.angle_alpha   90.00
_cell.angle_beta   90.00
_cell.angle_gamma   90.00
#
_symmetry.space_group_name_H-M   'P 1'
#
loop_
_entity.id
_entity.type
_entity.pdbx_description
1 polymer ?
#
loop_
_entity_poly.entity_id
_entity_poly.type
_entity_poly.pdbx_seq_one_letter_code
_entity_poly.pdbx_strand_id
1 'polypeptide(L)'
;MYRKSASPDGGRLLSAGWLWHRLSLAVCYDVAQAIADPCHLDGRHELSASFNPGLVDESSACWLDDDRLAVAASAEPEQDSIEDDREPRLHPCGLAVYDVASRTCLRAFKMHEPPGTILPLGRDHVLSLYRHPKLIELSTGTVVHAWAELSSGRQDGSIIWGLSGDAIPPVMAFDPSGDRFAIANGDTITVLEFNLPALNAM
;
A
#
# COMPACT_ATOMS: atom_id res chain seq x y z
N MET A 1 -3.02 7.20 6.32
CA MET A 1 -4.24 7.32 5.51
C MET A 1 -5.12 6.10 5.74
N TYR A 2 -6.43 6.27 5.92
CA TYR A 2 -7.38 5.16 5.90
C TYR A 2 -7.89 4.99 4.47
N ARG A 3 -7.73 3.80 3.88
CA ARG A 3 -8.12 3.51 2.49
C ARG A 3 -9.12 2.36 2.42
N LYS A 4 -10.24 2.62 1.76
CA LYS A 4 -11.19 1.60 1.31
C LYS A 4 -11.15 1.53 -0.20
N SER A 5 -11.06 0.33 -0.77
CA SER A 5 -11.14 0.14 -2.22
C SER A 5 -11.68 -1.23 -2.56
N ALA A 6 -12.54 -1.31 -3.56
CA ALA A 6 -12.94 -2.59 -4.14
C ALA A 6 -11.80 -3.17 -5.00
N SER A 7 -11.73 -4.50 -5.13
CA SER A 7 -10.97 -5.15 -6.20
C SER A 7 -11.51 -4.70 -7.56
N PRO A 8 -10.72 -4.80 -8.65
CA PRO A 8 -11.18 -4.35 -9.97
C PRO A 8 -12.46 -5.04 -10.46
N ASP A 9 -12.64 -6.32 -10.18
CA ASP A 9 -13.88 -7.07 -10.44
C ASP A 9 -15.06 -6.73 -9.50
N GLY A 10 -14.82 -5.97 -8.42
CA GLY A 10 -15.81 -5.61 -7.42
C GLY A 10 -16.20 -6.73 -6.45
N GLY A 11 -15.56 -7.91 -6.52
CA GLY A 11 -15.88 -9.06 -5.68
C GLY A 11 -15.38 -8.94 -4.24
N ARG A 12 -14.36 -8.10 -4.00
CA ARG A 12 -13.70 -7.96 -2.70
C ARG A 12 -13.57 -6.49 -2.29
N LEU A 13 -13.61 -6.26 -0.98
CA LEU A 13 -13.41 -4.94 -0.36
C LEU A 13 -12.14 -4.97 0.48
N LEU A 14 -11.17 -4.12 0.14
CA LEU A 14 -9.99 -3.84 0.96
C LEU A 14 -10.29 -2.71 1.94
N SER A 15 -9.95 -2.93 3.20
CA SER A 15 -9.85 -1.92 4.26
C SER A 15 -8.41 -1.90 4.76
N ALA A 16 -7.67 -0.84 4.47
CA ALA A 16 -6.29 -0.64 4.91
C ALA A 16 -6.18 0.61 5.77
N GLY A 17 -5.76 0.46 7.02
CA GLY A 17 -5.51 1.58 7.91
C GLY A 17 -5.72 1.23 9.38
N TRP A 18 -5.88 2.26 10.20
CA TRP A 18 -5.93 2.13 11.65
C TRP A 18 -7.07 1.23 12.13
N LEU A 19 -6.73 0.07 12.66
CA LEU A 19 -7.61 -0.72 13.52
C LEU A 19 -7.28 -0.34 14.98
N TRP A 20 -8.28 -0.26 15.84
CA TRP A 20 -8.11 0.12 17.24
C TRP A 20 -6.95 -0.68 17.91
N HIS A 21 -6.15 0.00 18.76
CA HIS A 21 -4.76 -0.24 19.28
C HIS A 21 -3.60 -0.26 18.26
N ARG A 22 -2.87 0.89 18.16
CA ARG A 22 -1.56 1.24 17.50
C ARG A 22 -1.09 0.52 16.22
N LEU A 23 -1.91 -0.31 15.59
CA LEU A 23 -1.55 -1.09 14.41
C LEU A 23 -2.47 -0.68 13.25
N SER A 24 -1.86 -0.34 12.13
CA SER A 24 -2.53 -0.32 10.83
C SER A 24 -2.49 -1.73 10.25
N LEU A 25 -3.62 -2.18 9.71
CA LEU A 25 -3.76 -3.49 9.07
C LEU A 25 -4.50 -3.33 7.74
N ALA A 26 -4.13 -4.15 6.76
CA ALA A 26 -4.89 -4.41 5.55
C ALA A 26 -5.76 -5.65 5.76
N VAL A 27 -7.07 -5.53 5.50
CA VAL A 27 -8.04 -6.63 5.61
C VAL A 27 -8.91 -6.64 4.36
N CYS A 28 -9.20 -7.84 3.85
CA CYS A 28 -10.09 -8.03 2.71
C CYS A 28 -11.37 -8.74 3.11
N TYR A 29 -12.50 -8.30 2.54
CA TYR A 29 -13.82 -8.88 2.76
C TYR A 29 -14.43 -9.29 1.44
N ASP A 30 -15.05 -10.48 1.40
CA ASP A 30 -15.92 -10.88 0.29
C ASP A 30 -17.20 -10.02 0.30
N VAL A 31 -17.48 -9.35 -0.82
CA VAL A 31 -18.62 -8.42 -0.94
C VAL A 31 -19.95 -9.17 -0.96
N ALA A 32 -20.02 -10.32 -1.63
CA ALA A 32 -21.26 -11.09 -1.72
C ALA A 32 -21.66 -11.65 -0.34
N GLN A 33 -20.67 -12.11 0.43
CA GLN A 33 -20.87 -12.55 1.81
C GLN A 33 -21.26 -11.38 2.71
N ALA A 34 -20.61 -10.21 2.61
CA ALA A 34 -20.98 -9.03 3.41
C ALA A 34 -22.42 -8.55 3.14
N ILE A 35 -22.90 -8.69 1.90
CA ILE A 35 -24.28 -8.36 1.54
C ILE A 35 -25.26 -9.40 2.10
N ALA A 36 -24.91 -10.69 2.05
CA ALA A 36 -25.74 -11.77 2.55
C ALA A 36 -25.80 -11.82 4.09
N ASP A 37 -24.69 -11.50 4.75
CA ASP A 37 -24.51 -11.46 6.20
C ASP A 37 -23.62 -10.26 6.59
N PRO A 38 -24.21 -9.15 7.06
CA PRO A 38 -23.44 -7.97 7.47
C PRO A 38 -22.43 -8.24 8.60
N CYS A 39 -22.64 -9.27 9.43
CA CYS A 39 -21.70 -9.64 10.48
C CYS A 39 -20.36 -10.18 9.94
N HIS A 40 -20.30 -10.51 8.65
CA HIS A 40 -19.04 -10.78 7.94
C HIS A 40 -18.05 -9.61 8.00
N LEU A 41 -18.52 -8.37 8.19
CA LEU A 41 -17.64 -7.21 8.37
C LEU A 41 -17.09 -7.09 9.80
N ASP A 42 -17.72 -7.75 10.77
CA ASP A 42 -17.28 -7.76 12.18
C ASP A 42 -16.21 -8.83 12.42
N GLY A 43 -16.21 -9.88 11.61
CA GLY A 43 -15.19 -10.90 11.63
C GLY A 43 -13.86 -10.35 11.16
N ARG A 44 -12.78 -10.68 11.88
CA ARG A 44 -11.43 -10.64 11.30
C ARG A 44 -11.33 -11.80 10.32
N HIS A 45 -12.06 -11.71 9.20
CA HIS A 45 -12.01 -12.73 8.15
C HIS A 45 -10.70 -12.57 7.40
N GLU A 46 -9.71 -13.23 7.98
CA GLU A 46 -8.60 -13.91 7.36
C GLU A 46 -8.37 -13.59 5.86
N LEU A 47 -7.64 -12.50 5.58
CA LEU A 47 -6.35 -12.79 4.95
C LEU A 47 -5.70 -13.80 5.91
N SER A 48 -5.52 -15.07 5.53
CA SER A 48 -4.88 -16.05 6.43
C SER A 48 -3.49 -15.55 6.70
N ALA A 49 -3.39 -14.69 7.71
CA ALA A 49 -2.26 -13.83 7.92
C ALA A 49 -1.86 -13.07 6.60
N SER A 50 -1.84 -11.73 6.59
CA SER A 50 -0.53 -11.18 6.23
C SER A 50 0.42 -11.97 7.12
N PHE A 51 1.35 -12.80 6.63
CA PHE A 51 1.84 -13.97 7.40
C PHE A 51 2.26 -13.69 8.86
N ASN A 52 2.37 -12.42 9.29
CA ASN A 52 1.98 -12.00 10.64
C ASN A 52 1.14 -10.70 10.74
N PRO A 53 -0.20 -10.75 10.92
CA PRO A 53 -0.97 -9.53 11.16
C PRO A 53 -0.60 -8.98 12.53
N GLY A 54 -0.06 -7.76 12.54
CA GLY A 54 0.43 -7.11 13.76
C GLY A 54 1.91 -7.32 14.08
N LEU A 55 2.67 -8.05 13.26
CA LEU A 55 4.14 -8.06 13.38
C LEU A 55 4.74 -6.72 13.00
N VAL A 56 4.22 -6.12 11.92
CA VAL A 56 4.61 -4.80 11.44
C VAL A 56 3.38 -3.93 11.25
N ASP A 57 3.56 -2.61 11.32
CA ASP A 57 2.50 -1.65 11.06
C ASP A 57 2.31 -1.46 9.54
N GLU A 58 1.21 -2.00 9.00
CA GLU A 58 0.88 -2.00 7.57
C GLU A 58 0.34 -0.63 7.16
N SER A 59 1.23 0.24 6.72
CA SER A 59 0.97 1.67 6.53
C SER A 59 0.09 2.01 5.33
N SER A 60 0.09 1.17 4.30
CA SER A 60 -0.67 1.38 3.07
C SER A 60 -0.84 0.07 2.29
N ALA A 61 -1.95 -0.06 1.57
CA ALA A 61 -2.16 -1.18 0.64
C ALA A 61 -2.96 -0.76 -0.59
N CYS A 62 -2.83 -1.52 -1.69
CA CYS A 62 -3.61 -1.34 -2.91
C CYS A 62 -3.74 -2.64 -3.73
N TRP A 63 -4.81 -2.73 -4.51
CA TRP A 63 -5.01 -3.80 -5.50
C TRP A 63 -4.12 -3.60 -6.72
N LEU A 64 -3.47 -4.68 -7.15
CA LEU A 64 -2.72 -4.76 -8.40
C LEU A 64 -3.56 -5.39 -9.52
N ASP A 65 -4.42 -6.33 -9.14
CA ASP A 65 -5.47 -6.94 -9.95
C ASP A 65 -6.54 -7.55 -9.02
N ASP A 66 -7.35 -8.47 -9.53
CA ASP A 66 -8.47 -9.10 -8.80
C ASP A 66 -8.02 -9.97 -7.62
N ASP A 67 -6.81 -10.52 -7.68
CA ASP A 67 -6.30 -11.47 -6.69
C ASP A 67 -5.03 -11.02 -5.98
N ARG A 68 -4.34 -9.98 -6.47
CA ARG A 68 -3.08 -9.52 -5.90
C ARG A 68 -3.17 -8.16 -5.22
N LEU A 69 -2.54 -8.07 -4.05
CA LEU A 69 -2.36 -6.84 -3.28
C LEU A 69 -0.88 -6.49 -3.15
N ALA A 70 -0.56 -5.20 -3.20
CA ALA A 70 0.66 -4.67 -2.64
C ALA A 70 0.39 -4.08 -1.25
N VAL A 71 1.26 -4.37 -0.28
CA VAL A 71 1.19 -3.87 1.10
C VAL A 71 2.55 -3.29 1.50
N ALA A 72 2.54 -2.07 2.01
CA ALA A 72 3.71 -1.38 2.54
C ALA A 72 3.68 -1.35 4.06
N ALA A 73 4.85 -1.43 4.69
CA ALA A 73 5.02 -1.23 6.12
C ALA A 73 5.56 0.16 6.45
N SER A 74 5.26 0.65 7.65
CA SER A 74 5.90 1.83 8.22
C SER A 74 7.33 1.51 8.70
N ALA A 75 8.01 2.51 9.26
CA ALA A 75 9.33 2.34 9.86
C ALA A 75 9.28 1.82 11.31
N GLU A 76 8.09 1.61 11.88
CA GLU A 76 7.94 1.10 13.24
C GLU A 76 8.56 -0.31 13.37
N PRO A 77 9.22 -0.62 14.49
CA PRO A 77 9.89 -1.90 14.67
C PRO A 77 8.89 -3.07 14.72
N GLU A 78 9.39 -4.27 14.44
CA GLU A 78 8.60 -5.50 14.60
C GLU A 78 8.13 -5.65 16.05
N GLN A 79 6.92 -6.18 16.24
CA GLN A 79 6.43 -6.50 17.58
C GLN A 79 7.10 -7.77 18.11
N ASP A 80 7.81 -7.65 19.23
CA ASP A 80 8.57 -8.72 19.90
C ASP A 80 7.72 -9.95 20.33
N SER A 81 6.39 -9.89 20.20
CA SER A 81 5.46 -10.91 20.71
C SER A 81 5.07 -11.98 19.67
N ILE A 82 5.52 -11.88 18.43
CA ILE A 82 5.16 -12.80 17.35
C ILE A 82 6.42 -13.51 16.82
N GLU A 83 6.61 -14.77 17.22
CA GLU A 83 7.68 -15.64 16.73
C GLU A 83 7.27 -16.29 15.38
N ASP A 84 7.48 -15.58 14.28
CA ASP A 84 7.33 -16.17 12.94
C ASP A 84 8.42 -15.68 11.98
N ASP A 85 9.29 -16.61 11.62
CA ASP A 85 10.47 -16.40 10.78
C ASP A 85 10.26 -16.90 9.33
N ARG A 86 9.02 -17.18 8.91
CA ARG A 86 8.74 -17.70 7.55
C ARG A 86 8.88 -16.61 6.50
N GLU A 87 9.67 -16.87 5.47
CA GLU A 87 9.87 -15.99 4.32
C GLU A 87 9.15 -16.50 3.05
N PRO A 88 8.76 -15.62 2.11
CA PRO A 88 8.88 -14.16 2.18
C PRO A 88 7.84 -13.54 3.15
N ARG A 89 8.23 -12.57 3.97
CA ARG A 89 7.30 -11.79 4.82
C ARG A 89 7.57 -10.28 4.76
N LEU A 90 6.57 -9.51 5.15
CA LEU A 90 6.69 -8.06 5.25
C LEU A 90 7.48 -7.67 6.50
N HIS A 91 8.51 -6.84 6.33
CA HIS A 91 9.35 -6.29 7.39
C HIS A 91 9.12 -4.79 7.56
N PRO A 92 9.62 -4.16 8.65
CA PRO A 92 9.68 -2.71 8.76
C PRO A 92 10.41 -2.11 7.55
N CYS A 93 9.92 -0.97 7.08
CA CYS A 93 10.31 -0.36 5.81
C CYS A 93 10.18 -1.33 4.62
N GLY A 94 9.22 -2.25 4.66
CA GLY A 94 9.03 -3.27 3.64
C GLY A 94 7.93 -2.94 2.63
N LEU A 95 7.98 -3.64 1.50
CA LEU A 95 6.92 -3.74 0.50
C LEU A 95 6.73 -5.21 0.15
N ALA A 96 5.49 -5.71 0.16
CA ALA A 96 5.19 -7.10 -0.17
C ALA A 96 4.02 -7.22 -1.14
N VAL A 97 4.03 -8.28 -1.93
CA VAL A 97 2.94 -8.66 -2.83
C VAL A 97 2.29 -9.95 -2.33
N TYR A 98 0.98 -9.92 -2.16
CA TYR A 98 0.19 -11.05 -1.67
C TYR A 98 -0.77 -11.56 -2.74
N ASP A 99 -0.94 -12.87 -2.80
CA ASP A 99 -2.10 -13.50 -3.42
C ASP A 99 -3.18 -13.68 -2.36
N VAL A 100 -4.36 -13.11 -2.61
CA VAL A 100 -5.48 -13.09 -1.67
C VAL A 100 -6.22 -14.43 -1.67
N ALA A 101 -6.31 -15.11 -2.81
CA ALA A 101 -7.05 -16.36 -2.94
C ALA A 101 -6.31 -17.53 -2.26
N SER A 102 -5.01 -17.70 -2.55
CA SER A 102 -4.15 -18.67 -1.90
C SER A 102 -3.63 -18.22 -0.54
N ARG A 103 -3.84 -16.94 -0.19
CA ARG A 103 -3.43 -16.34 1.08
C ARG A 103 -1.92 -16.49 1.34
N THR A 104 -1.13 -16.14 0.32
CA THR A 104 0.34 -16.30 0.35
C THR A 104 1.04 -14.99 0.06
N CYS A 105 2.12 -14.72 0.79
CA CYS A 105 3.09 -13.71 0.38
C CYS A 105 3.86 -14.27 -0.82
N LEU A 106 3.73 -13.63 -1.98
CA LEU A 106 4.43 -14.04 -3.19
C LEU A 106 5.88 -13.55 -3.17
N ARG A 107 6.11 -12.37 -2.58
CA ARG A 107 7.42 -11.70 -2.54
C ARG A 107 7.38 -10.52 -1.59
N ALA A 108 8.52 -10.25 -0.98
CA ALA A 108 8.71 -9.12 -0.09
C ALA A 108 10.10 -8.49 -0.31
N PHE A 109 10.16 -7.18 -0.12
CA PHE A 109 11.32 -6.35 -0.36
C PHE A 109 11.56 -5.49 0.87
N LYS A 110 12.79 -5.50 1.37
CA LYS A 110 13.22 -4.54 2.39
C LYS A 110 13.72 -3.28 1.70
N MET A 111 13.14 -2.14 2.04
CA MET A 111 13.49 -0.86 1.47
C MET A 111 14.40 -0.08 2.43
N HIS A 112 15.15 0.88 1.88
CA HIS A 112 16.00 1.77 2.68
C HIS A 112 15.19 2.76 3.54
N GLU A 113 13.96 3.05 3.15
CA GLU A 113 13.01 3.92 3.83
C GLU A 113 11.59 3.39 3.61
N PRO A 114 10.61 3.71 4.47
CA PRO A 114 9.26 3.21 4.30
C PRO A 114 8.68 3.67 2.95
N PRO A 115 7.89 2.84 2.24
CA PRO A 115 7.25 3.26 1.00
C PRO A 115 6.22 4.38 1.17
N GLY A 116 5.69 4.57 2.38
CA GLY A 116 4.62 5.52 2.66
C GLY A 116 3.31 5.10 2.02
N THR A 117 2.55 6.08 1.52
CA THR A 117 1.34 5.77 0.73
C THR A 117 1.74 5.18 -0.62
N ILE A 118 1.12 4.06 -1.01
CA ILE A 118 1.33 3.41 -2.30
C ILE A 118 0.08 3.45 -3.19
N LEU A 119 0.28 3.67 -4.49
CA LEU A 119 -0.75 3.67 -5.52
C LEU A 119 -0.38 2.65 -6.61
N PRO A 120 -1.33 1.85 -7.12
CA PRO A 120 -1.03 0.85 -8.14
C PRO A 120 -0.82 1.54 -9.49
N LEU A 121 0.20 1.12 -10.24
CA LEU A 121 0.42 1.54 -11.63
C LEU A 121 0.54 0.29 -12.50
N GLY A 122 -0.59 -0.11 -13.08
CA GLY A 122 -0.71 -1.42 -13.71
C GLY A 122 -0.54 -2.56 -12.71
N ARG A 123 -0.02 -3.69 -13.19
CA ARG A 123 0.07 -4.95 -12.42
C ARG A 123 1.39 -5.16 -11.70
N ASP A 124 2.45 -4.52 -12.19
CA ASP A 124 3.82 -4.84 -11.82
C ASP A 124 4.57 -3.64 -11.22
N HIS A 125 3.90 -2.50 -11.06
CA HIS A 125 4.48 -1.30 -10.47
C HIS A 125 3.58 -0.66 -9.42
N VAL A 126 4.22 0.03 -8.48
CA VAL A 126 3.54 0.98 -7.58
C VAL A 126 4.24 2.33 -7.59
N LEU A 127 3.45 3.38 -7.38
CA LEU A 127 3.94 4.70 -7.01
C LEU A 127 3.99 4.79 -5.48
N SER A 128 5.20 4.92 -4.92
CA SER A 128 5.47 5.20 -3.51
C SER A 128 5.58 6.71 -3.27
N LEU A 129 4.97 7.20 -2.19
CA LEU A 129 4.82 8.63 -1.90
C LEU A 129 5.51 9.07 -0.60
N TYR A 130 6.50 8.32 -0.11
CA TYR A 130 7.33 8.79 1.01
C TYR A 130 8.45 9.71 0.54
N ARG A 131 8.47 10.94 1.06
CA ARG A 131 9.31 12.11 0.72
C ARG A 131 9.07 12.68 -0.66
N HIS A 132 9.16 11.84 -1.67
CA HIS A 132 8.89 12.19 -3.07
C HIS A 132 8.32 10.98 -3.81
N PRO A 133 7.60 11.19 -4.93
CA PRO A 133 7.11 10.11 -5.75
C PRO A 133 8.26 9.22 -6.27
N LYS A 134 8.11 7.90 -6.12
CA LYS A 134 9.04 6.87 -6.61
C LYS A 134 8.25 5.78 -7.31
N LEU A 135 8.66 5.43 -8.51
CA LEU A 135 8.13 4.27 -9.23
C LEU A 135 8.95 3.04 -8.81
N ILE A 136 8.28 2.04 -8.25
CA ILE A 136 8.89 0.79 -7.79
C ILE A 136 8.38 -0.35 -8.66
N GLU A 137 9.30 -1.14 -9.21
CA GLU A 137 9.00 -2.38 -9.89
C GLU A 137 8.81 -3.50 -8.87
N LEU A 138 7.66 -4.18 -8.90
CA LEU A 138 7.27 -5.21 -7.94
C LEU A 138 7.87 -6.58 -8.23
N SER A 139 8.53 -6.78 -9.39
CA SER A 139 9.23 -8.02 -9.70
C SER A 139 10.56 -8.09 -8.92
N THR A 140 11.22 -6.95 -8.73
CA THR A 140 12.57 -6.82 -8.12
C THR A 140 12.59 -6.01 -6.82
N GLY A 141 11.58 -5.17 -6.58
CA GLY A 141 11.58 -4.19 -5.48
C GLY A 141 12.42 -2.94 -5.78
N THR A 142 12.89 -2.77 -7.01
CA THR A 142 13.79 -1.67 -7.38
C THR A 142 13.03 -0.39 -7.65
N VAL A 143 13.56 0.74 -7.18
CA VAL A 143 13.10 2.08 -7.60
C VAL A 143 13.62 2.32 -9.01
N VAL A 144 12.74 2.24 -10.01
CA VAL A 144 13.10 2.43 -11.42
C VAL A 144 13.09 3.89 -11.85
N HIS A 145 12.37 4.74 -11.10
CA HIS A 145 12.40 6.20 -11.31
C HIS A 145 11.98 6.95 -10.03
N ALA A 146 12.50 8.16 -9.85
CA ALA A 146 12.17 9.02 -8.71
C ALA A 146 12.05 10.49 -9.15
N TRP A 147 11.03 11.19 -8.65
CA TRP A 147 10.79 12.62 -8.89
C TRP A 147 11.19 13.43 -7.66
N ALA A 148 12.49 13.48 -7.37
CA ALA A 148 13.03 14.08 -6.14
C ALA A 148 12.72 15.57 -5.96
N GLU A 149 12.35 16.26 -7.04
CA GLU A 149 11.91 17.65 -7.07
C GLU A 149 10.47 17.86 -6.56
N LEU A 150 9.68 16.79 -6.44
CA LEU A 150 8.29 16.83 -5.98
C LEU A 150 8.21 16.34 -4.54
N SER A 151 7.91 17.22 -3.60
CA SER A 151 7.69 16.82 -2.20
C SER A 151 6.32 16.15 -2.06
N SER A 152 6.28 14.92 -1.52
CA SER A 152 5.05 14.18 -1.22
C SER A 152 4.81 13.98 0.27
N GLY A 153 5.59 14.65 1.12
CA GLY A 153 5.51 14.56 2.58
C GLY A 153 6.12 13.28 3.14
N ARG A 154 6.02 13.09 4.46
CA ARG A 154 6.66 11.98 5.19
C ARG A 154 5.64 11.10 5.91
N GLN A 155 4.41 11.03 5.39
CA GLN A 155 3.41 10.15 5.96
C GLN A 155 3.75 8.69 5.64
N ASP A 156 3.93 7.90 6.68
CA ASP A 156 4.17 6.47 6.64
C ASP A 156 3.18 5.69 7.52
N GLY A 157 2.01 6.27 7.83
CA GLY A 157 0.99 5.59 8.62
C GLY A 157 -0.35 6.31 8.63
N SER A 158 -1.28 5.79 9.43
CA SER A 158 -2.63 6.34 9.59
C SER A 158 -2.73 7.54 10.53
N ILE A 159 -1.76 7.72 11.40
CA ILE A 159 -1.73 8.74 12.44
C ILE A 159 -0.77 9.86 12.00
N ILE A 160 -1.32 11.02 11.62
CA ILE A 160 -0.53 12.13 11.06
C ILE A 160 -0.31 13.31 12.02
N TRP A 161 -0.78 13.22 13.26
CA TRP A 161 -0.77 14.34 14.22
C TRP A 161 0.63 14.88 14.55
N GLY A 162 1.69 14.09 14.34
CA GLY A 162 3.07 14.49 14.57
C GLY A 162 3.74 15.18 13.37
N LEU A 163 3.09 15.22 12.21
CA LEU A 163 3.65 15.84 11.00
C LEU A 163 3.45 17.35 11.02
N SER A 164 4.46 18.10 10.60
CA SER A 164 4.41 19.56 10.47
C SER A 164 5.20 20.04 9.26
N GLY A 165 4.84 21.22 8.74
CA GLY A 165 5.46 21.82 7.57
C GLY A 165 5.50 20.87 6.37
N ASP A 166 6.67 20.76 5.73
CA ASP A 166 6.89 19.95 4.52
C ASP A 166 6.78 18.43 4.77
N ALA A 167 6.63 17.99 6.02
CA ALA A 167 6.37 16.59 6.33
C ALA A 167 4.89 16.21 6.10
N ILE A 168 3.98 17.17 6.06
CA ILE A 168 2.56 16.94 5.75
C ILE A 168 2.44 16.66 4.24
N PRO A 169 1.80 15.56 3.82
CA PRO A 169 1.58 15.31 2.40
C PRO A 169 0.76 16.46 1.77
N PRO A 170 1.16 16.96 0.59
CA PRO A 170 0.39 17.97 -0.12
C PRO A 170 -0.93 17.39 -0.66
N VAL A 171 -1.75 18.25 -1.27
CA VAL A 171 -2.92 17.79 -2.02
C VAL A 171 -2.44 16.95 -3.20
N MET A 172 -2.97 15.73 -3.30
CA MET A 172 -2.64 14.75 -4.33
C MET A 172 -3.91 14.11 -4.86
N ALA A 173 -3.91 13.75 -6.14
CA ALA A 173 -5.00 13.02 -6.79
C ALA A 173 -4.44 11.93 -7.70
N PHE A 174 -5.13 10.80 -7.78
CA PHE A 174 -4.74 9.67 -8.60
C PHE A 174 -5.90 9.24 -9.50
N ASP A 175 -5.64 9.19 -10.80
CA ASP A 175 -6.54 8.70 -11.84
C ASP A 175 -5.99 7.38 -12.39
N PRO A 176 -6.45 6.22 -11.86
CA PRO A 176 -5.98 4.92 -12.34
C PRO A 176 -6.48 4.57 -13.74
N SER A 177 -7.56 5.19 -14.23
CA SER A 177 -8.10 4.90 -15.57
C SER A 177 -7.34 5.65 -16.65
N GLY A 178 -6.85 6.84 -16.31
CA GLY A 178 -6.03 7.65 -17.20
C GLY A 178 -4.53 7.53 -16.97
N ASP A 179 -4.07 6.60 -16.13
CA ASP A 179 -2.66 6.40 -15.78
C ASP A 179 -1.96 7.70 -15.37
N ARG A 180 -2.58 8.46 -14.46
CA ARG A 180 -2.12 9.80 -14.08
C ARG A 180 -2.15 10.05 -12.60
N PHE A 181 -1.17 10.82 -12.14
CA PHE A 181 -1.05 11.28 -10.77
C PHE A 181 -0.80 12.78 -10.74
N ALA A 182 -1.54 13.52 -9.93
CA ALA A 182 -1.39 14.96 -9.75
C ALA A 182 -0.95 15.28 -8.33
N ILE A 183 -0.02 16.22 -8.18
CA ILE A 183 0.49 16.67 -6.89
C ILE A 183 0.65 18.20 -6.87
N ALA A 184 0.18 18.81 -5.80
CA ALA A 184 0.39 20.23 -5.55
C ALA A 184 1.81 20.47 -5.04
N ASN A 185 2.50 21.46 -5.61
CA ASN A 185 3.82 21.90 -5.22
C ASN A 185 3.86 23.43 -5.20
N GLY A 186 3.69 24.02 -4.01
CA GLY A 186 3.46 25.46 -3.85
C GLY A 186 2.22 25.91 -4.63
N ASP A 187 2.40 26.90 -5.51
CA ASP A 187 1.32 27.45 -6.34
C ASP A 187 1.10 26.69 -7.67
N THR A 188 1.78 25.55 -7.85
CA THR A 188 1.71 24.75 -9.07
C THR A 188 1.12 23.37 -8.83
N ILE A 189 0.48 22.80 -9.84
CA ILE A 189 0.05 21.39 -9.85
C ILE A 189 0.85 20.70 -10.95
N THR A 190 1.64 19.70 -10.54
CA THR A 190 2.37 18.83 -11.48
C THR A 190 1.54 17.58 -11.74
N VAL A 191 1.37 17.23 -13.01
CA VAL A 191 0.72 15.99 -13.43
C VAL A 191 1.77 15.06 -14.03
N LEU A 192 1.87 13.86 -13.46
CA LEU A 192 2.67 12.75 -13.96
C LEU A 192 1.75 11.86 -14.79
N GLU A 193 2.13 11.59 -16.04
CA GLU A 193 1.44 10.65 -16.93
C GLU A 193 2.33 9.42 -17.14
N PHE A 194 1.73 8.23 -17.04
CA PHE A 194 2.45 6.96 -17.13
C PHE A 194 2.07 6.24 -18.43
N ASN A 195 3.07 5.71 -19.14
CA ASN A 195 2.84 4.84 -20.29
C ASN A 195 2.95 3.38 -19.83
N LEU A 196 1.84 2.80 -19.36
CA LEU A 196 1.82 1.42 -18.85
C LEU A 196 2.32 0.38 -19.87
N PRO A 197 1.97 0.44 -21.17
CA PRO A 197 2.55 -0.46 -22.16
C PRO A 197 4.07 -0.43 -22.21
N ALA A 198 4.69 0.75 -22.07
CA ALA A 198 6.14 0.87 -22.02
C ALA A 198 6.71 0.32 -20.71
N LEU A 199 6.03 0.53 -19.57
CA LEU A 199 6.47 0.03 -18.27
C LEU A 199 6.43 -1.50 -18.18
N ASN A 200 5.45 -2.16 -18.82
CA ASN A 200 5.33 -3.62 -18.81
C ASN A 200 6.31 -4.32 -19.78
N ALA A 201 7.05 -3.56 -20.59
CA ALA A 201 8.00 -4.08 -21.57
C ALA A 201 9.47 -3.96 -21.11
N MET A 202 9.72 -3.38 -19.94
CA MET A 202 11.04 -3.29 -19.29
C MET A 202 11.34 -4.54 -18.49
#